data_AF-A0A3B0BHG0-F1
#
_entry.id   AF-A0A3B0BHG0-F1
#
_cell.length_a   1.000
_cell.length_b   1.000
_cell.length_c   1.000
_cell.angle_alpha   90.00
_cell.angle_beta   90.00
_cell.angle_gamma   90.00
#
_symmetry.space_group_name_H-M   'P 1'
#
loop_
_entity.id
_entity.type
_entity.pdbx_description
1 polymer ?
#
loop_
_entity_poly.entity_id
_entity_poly.type
_entity_poly.pdbx_seq_one_letter_code
_entity_poly.pdbx_strand_id
1 'polypeptide(L)'
;MVLGQPSAAAHTLLRHLHEDGARLLYHGDFDWGGLRIATVLLRSVPWHPWRYTATDYRAVAAANPSLPPLTGTPTEAPWDPALAPALTELGVRVEEETVLDLLLADLA
;
A
#
# COMPACT_ATOMS: atom_id res chain seq x y z
N MET A 1 -1.80 -7.06 -19.70
CA MET A 1 -1.62 -6.93 -18.24
C MET A 1 -1.19 -5.51 -17.96
N VAL A 2 -2.13 -4.64 -17.58
CA VAL A 2 -1.80 -3.29 -17.12
C VAL A 2 -1.30 -3.46 -15.68
N LEU A 3 0.01 -3.38 -15.49
CA LEU A 3 0.61 -3.26 -14.15
C LEU A 3 0.07 -1.97 -13.51
N GLY A 4 -0.27 -2.00 -12.22
CA GLY A 4 -0.86 -0.90 -11.43
C GLY A 4 -0.01 0.37 -11.29
N GLN A 5 0.74 0.75 -12.31
CA GLN A 5 1.40 2.04 -12.43
C GLN A 5 0.34 3.09 -12.79
N PRO A 6 0.16 4.14 -11.96
CA PRO A 6 -0.72 5.24 -12.30
C PRO A 6 -0.31 5.83 -13.66
N SER A 7 -1.28 6.10 -14.52
CA SER A 7 -1.01 6.72 -15.82
C SER A 7 -0.37 8.11 -15.63
N ALA A 8 0.33 8.62 -16.64
CA ALA A 8 0.89 9.98 -16.59
C ALA A 8 -0.17 11.06 -16.30
N ALA A 9 -1.41 10.84 -16.73
CA ALA A 9 -2.56 11.68 -16.41
C ALA A 9 -2.92 11.60 -14.91
N ALA A 10 -2.95 10.40 -14.32
CA ALA A 10 -3.19 10.22 -12.89
C ALA A 10 -2.11 10.90 -12.04
N HIS A 11 -0.82 10.75 -12.40
CA HIS A 11 0.26 11.47 -11.72
C HIS A 11 0.13 13.00 -11.82
N THR A 12 -0.32 13.52 -12.96
CA THR A 12 -0.49 14.96 -13.17
C THR A 12 -1.64 15.50 -12.31
N LEU A 13 -2.76 14.78 -12.26
CA LEU A 13 -3.90 15.12 -11.41
C LEU A 13 -3.53 15.11 -9.92
N LEU A 14 -2.86 14.04 -9.45
CA LEU A 14 -2.45 13.92 -8.05
C LEU A 14 -1.50 15.06 -7.64
N ARG A 15 -0.58 15.46 -8.53
CA ARG A 15 0.31 16.60 -8.26
C ARG A 15 -0.45 17.90 -8.10
N HIS A 16 -1.37 18.21 -9.03
CA HIS A 16 -2.18 19.42 -8.94
C HIS A 16 -3.04 19.47 -7.68
N LEU A 17 -3.70 18.36 -7.33
CA LEU A 17 -4.49 18.28 -6.09
C LEU A 17 -3.61 18.52 -4.86
N HIS A 18 -2.39 17.97 -4.82
CA HIS A 18 -1.45 18.23 -3.73
C HIS A 18 -1.01 19.70 -3.67
N GLU A 19 -0.67 20.31 -4.81
CA GLU A 19 -0.31 21.73 -4.92
C GLU A 19 -1.44 22.65 -4.42
N ASP A 20 -2.69 22.25 -4.63
CA ASP A 20 -3.90 22.94 -4.14
C ASP A 20 -4.25 22.60 -2.66
N GLY A 21 -3.36 21.88 -1.95
CA GLY A 21 -3.47 21.60 -0.52
C GLY A 21 -4.23 20.31 -0.17
N ALA A 22 -4.60 19.48 -1.15
CA ALA A 22 -5.23 18.20 -0.87
C ALA A 22 -4.26 17.24 -0.17
N ARG A 23 -4.77 16.56 0.86
CA ARG A 23 -4.05 15.46 1.51
C ARG A 23 -4.33 14.16 0.74
N LEU A 24 -3.29 13.62 0.13
CA LEU A 24 -3.39 12.34 -0.56
C LEU A 24 -3.19 11.19 0.44
N LEU A 25 -4.16 10.29 0.44
CA LEU A 25 -4.15 9.03 1.18
C LEU A 25 -3.89 7.90 0.20
N TYR A 26 -3.01 6.98 0.57
CA TYR A 26 -2.63 5.85 -0.29
C TYR A 26 -2.79 4.53 0.45
N HIS A 27 -3.43 3.58 -0.23
CA HIS A 27 -3.48 2.17 0.12
C HIS A 27 -3.01 1.34 -1.10
N GLY A 28 -2.54 0.13 -0.84
CA GLY A 28 -2.28 -0.86 -1.88
C GLY A 28 -2.04 -2.24 -1.27
N ASP A 29 -1.69 -3.20 -2.12
CA ASP A 29 -1.41 -4.56 -1.67
C ASP A 29 -0.25 -4.63 -0.67
N PHE A 30 -0.37 -5.51 0.32
CA PHE A 30 0.76 -5.90 1.16
C PHE A 30 1.54 -7.03 0.50
N ASP A 31 2.32 -6.67 -0.51
CA ASP A 31 3.34 -7.52 -1.11
C ASP A 31 4.52 -6.70 -1.65
N TRP A 32 5.54 -7.37 -2.17
CA TRP A 32 6.72 -6.70 -2.72
C TRP A 32 6.43 -5.91 -4.00
N GLY A 33 5.35 -6.22 -4.71
CA GLY A 33 4.85 -5.44 -5.85
C GLY A 33 4.28 -4.10 -5.38
N GLY A 34 3.33 -4.15 -4.45
CA GLY A 34 2.68 -3.02 -3.80
C GLY A 34 3.68 -2.05 -3.18
N LEU A 35 4.62 -2.55 -2.37
CA LEU A 35 5.64 -1.71 -1.72
C LEU A 35 6.50 -0.94 -2.75
N ARG A 36 6.81 -1.56 -3.89
CA ARG A 36 7.59 -0.91 -4.96
C ARG A 36 6.79 0.18 -5.65
N ILE A 37 5.52 -0.07 -5.96
CA ILE A 37 4.63 0.92 -6.58
C ILE A 37 4.46 2.13 -5.63
N ALA A 38 4.16 1.85 -4.36
CA ALA A 38 4.04 2.87 -3.32
C ALA A 38 5.30 3.72 -3.18
N THR A 39 6.48 3.09 -3.18
CA THR A 39 7.78 3.78 -3.11
C THR A 39 8.02 4.69 -4.32
N VAL A 40 7.69 4.23 -5.53
CA VAL A 40 7.81 5.03 -6.76
C VAL A 40 6.86 6.23 -6.71
N LEU A 41 5.63 6.03 -6.25
CA LEU A 41 4.65 7.10 -6.10
C LEU A 41 5.08 8.13 -5.06
N LEU A 42 5.61 7.68 -3.91
CA LEU A 42 6.06 8.56 -2.81
C LEU A 42 7.19 9.50 -3.24
N ARG A 43 8.06 9.05 -4.16
CA ARG A 43 9.11 9.89 -4.75
C ARG A 43 8.58 10.99 -5.67
N SER A 44 7.35 10.83 -6.17
CA SER A 44 6.75 11.72 -7.16
C SER A 44 5.76 12.70 -6.53
N VAL A 45 4.95 12.23 -5.57
CA VAL A 45 3.95 13.03 -4.87
C VAL A 45 3.88 12.59 -3.40
N PRO A 46 3.95 13.52 -2.42
CA PRO A 46 3.75 13.17 -1.02
C PRO A 46 2.35 12.61 -0.77
N TRP A 47 2.27 11.46 -0.12
CA TRP A 47 1.03 10.84 0.34
C TRP A 47 1.21 10.30 1.77
N HIS A 48 0.10 10.04 2.45
CA HIS A 48 0.09 9.44 3.78
C HIS A 48 -0.52 8.03 3.72
N PRO A 49 0.02 7.06 4.47
CA PRO A 49 -0.51 5.71 4.46
C PRO A 49 -1.95 5.73 4.98
N TRP A 50 -2.85 5.09 4.24
CA TRP A 50 -4.19 4.80 4.67
C TRP A 50 -4.31 3.32 4.91
N ARG A 51 -4.29 2.92 6.18
CA ARG A 51 -4.20 1.52 6.61
C ARG A 51 -3.09 0.74 5.91
N TYR A 52 -1.95 1.39 5.69
CA TYR A 52 -0.82 0.83 4.92
C TYR A 52 0.48 0.81 5.75
N THR A 53 0.35 0.32 6.99
CA THR A 53 1.44 0.21 7.96
C THR A 53 1.66 -1.25 8.39
N ALA A 54 2.75 -1.52 9.09
CA ALA A 54 3.06 -2.81 9.69
C ALA A 54 1.98 -3.24 10.69
N THR A 55 1.40 -2.29 11.42
CA THR A 55 0.31 -2.55 12.36
C THR A 55 -0.94 -3.05 11.61
N ASP A 56 -1.30 -2.38 10.52
CA ASP A 56 -2.46 -2.76 9.69
C ASP A 56 -2.23 -4.15 9.06
N TYR A 57 -1.06 -4.37 8.47
CA TYR A 57 -0.69 -5.65 7.89
C TYR A 57 -0.81 -6.80 8.89
N ARG A 58 -0.25 -6.65 10.10
CA ARG A 58 -0.32 -7.68 11.14
C ARG A 58 -1.74 -7.96 11.60
N ALA A 59 -2.57 -6.91 11.73
CA ALA A 59 -3.96 -7.07 12.11
C ALA A 59 -4.73 -7.90 11.05
N VAL A 60 -4.52 -7.60 9.77
CA VAL A 60 -5.18 -8.33 8.67
C VAL A 60 -4.66 -9.76 8.57
N ALA A 61 -3.35 -9.97 8.68
CA ALA A 61 -2.76 -11.31 8.66
C ALA A 61 -3.24 -12.18 9.82
N ALA A 62 -3.40 -11.62 11.02
CA ALA A 62 -3.94 -12.33 12.17
C ALA A 62 -5.42 -12.72 11.98
N ALA A 63 -6.20 -11.89 11.29
CA ALA A 63 -7.62 -12.15 11.02
C ALA A 63 -7.86 -13.16 9.88
N ASN A 64 -6.84 -13.40 9.03
CA ASN A 64 -6.97 -14.19 7.81
C ASN A 64 -5.93 -15.33 7.78
N PRO A 65 -6.23 -16.51 8.34
CA PRO A 65 -5.26 -17.60 8.48
C PRO A 65 -4.93 -18.34 7.16
N SER A 66 -5.62 -18.03 6.06
CA SER A 66 -5.48 -18.72 4.76
C SER A 66 -4.96 -17.81 3.65
N LEU A 67 -4.16 -16.79 4.01
CA LEU A 67 -3.55 -15.91 3.04
C LEU A 67 -2.49 -16.63 2.20
N PRO A 68 -2.38 -16.27 0.90
CA PRO A 68 -1.38 -16.85 0.02
C PRO A 68 0.04 -16.46 0.44
N PRO A 69 1.05 -17.30 0.12
CA PRO A 69 2.43 -17.02 0.47
C PRO A 69 2.96 -15.79 -0.26
N LEU A 70 3.82 -15.04 0.43
CA LEU A 70 4.57 -13.93 -0.14
C LEU A 70 5.67 -14.48 -1.06
N THR A 71 5.80 -13.87 -2.25
CA THR A 71 6.81 -14.27 -3.24
C THR A 71 7.48 -13.05 -3.86
N GLY A 72 8.69 -13.23 -4.39
CA GLY A 72 9.45 -12.18 -5.06
C GLY A 72 10.53 -11.55 -4.17
N THR A 73 11.05 -10.40 -4.60
CA THR A 73 12.21 -9.75 -3.99
C THR A 73 11.80 -8.76 -2.89
N PRO A 74 12.35 -8.89 -1.66
CA PRO A 74 12.15 -7.93 -0.58
C PRO A 74 12.34 -6.49 -1.02
N THR A 75 11.44 -5.62 -0.56
CA THR A 75 11.42 -4.19 -0.90
C THR A 75 11.16 -3.40 0.37
N GLU A 76 11.87 -2.30 0.56
CA GLU A 76 11.70 -1.43 1.72
C GLU A 76 10.40 -0.60 1.62
N ALA A 77 9.91 -0.14 2.75
CA ALA A 77 8.76 0.75 2.87
C ALA A 77 9.18 2.04 3.60
N PRO A 78 9.62 3.10 2.89
CA PRO A 78 10.14 4.31 3.53
C PRO A 78 9.14 5.05 4.44
N TRP A 79 7.83 4.86 4.25
CA TRP A 79 6.78 5.44 5.09
C TRP A 79 6.57 4.67 6.40
N ASP A 80 6.98 3.41 6.47
CA ASP A 80 6.95 2.58 7.67
C ASP A 80 8.06 1.51 7.62
N PRO A 81 9.22 1.79 8.25
CA PRO A 81 10.36 0.87 8.26
C PRO A 81 10.06 -0.51 8.88
N ALA A 82 8.99 -0.66 9.67
CA ALA A 82 8.62 -1.94 10.28
C ALA A 82 7.83 -2.85 9.33
N LEU A 83 7.33 -2.33 8.20
CA LEU A 83 6.43 -3.06 7.30
C LEU A 83 7.16 -4.17 6.53
N ALA A 84 8.33 -3.89 5.95
CA ALA A 84 9.10 -4.89 5.22
C ALA A 84 9.59 -6.05 6.12
N PRO A 85 10.07 -5.80 7.36
CA PRO A 85 10.31 -6.86 8.33
C PRO A 85 9.06 -7.68 8.66
N ALA A 86 7.90 -7.03 8.85
CA ALA A 86 6.66 -7.74 9.15
C ALA A 86 6.24 -8.67 7.99
N LEU A 87 6.31 -8.20 6.74
CA LEU A 87 6.07 -9.00 5.54
C LEU A 87 6.99 -10.22 5.46
N THR A 88 8.27 -10.02 5.77
CA THR A 88 9.26 -11.11 5.77
C THR A 88 8.97 -12.12 6.88
N GLU A 89 8.60 -11.65 8.07
CA GLU A 89 8.31 -12.49 9.24
C GLU A 89 7.05 -13.35 9.04
N LEU A 90 5.95 -12.75 8.58
CA LEU A 90 4.68 -13.44 8.40
C LEU A 90 4.61 -14.21 7.08
N GLY A 91 5.37 -13.79 6.06
CA GLY A 91 5.56 -14.56 4.83
C GLY A 91 4.29 -14.74 3.99
N VAL A 92 3.28 -13.90 4.19
CA VAL A 92 1.99 -13.94 3.46
C VAL A 92 1.72 -12.62 2.75
N ARG A 93 1.09 -12.67 1.57
CA ARG A 93 0.60 -11.47 0.88
C ARG A 93 -0.87 -11.22 1.18
N VAL A 94 -1.25 -9.95 1.23
CA VAL A 94 -2.64 -9.50 1.39
C VAL A 94 -2.98 -8.60 0.22
N GLU A 95 -4.03 -8.96 -0.51
CA GLU A 95 -4.58 -8.16 -1.61
C GLU A 95 -5.54 -7.09 -1.05
N GLU A 96 -5.62 -5.93 -1.69
CA GLU A 96 -6.49 -4.81 -1.29
C GLU A 96 -7.95 -5.25 -1.08
N GLU A 97 -8.45 -6.17 -1.91
CA GLU A 97 -9.79 -6.72 -1.81
C GLU A 97 -10.06 -7.41 -0.46
N THR A 98 -9.01 -7.89 0.24
CA THR A 98 -9.14 -8.51 1.57
C THR A 98 -9.49 -7.49 2.66
N VAL A 99 -9.17 -6.21 2.44
CA VAL A 99 -9.40 -5.12 3.39
C VAL A 99 -10.43 -4.10 2.91
N LEU A 100 -11.07 -4.36 1.76
CA LEU A 100 -11.96 -3.42 1.10
C LEU A 100 -13.09 -2.92 2.02
N ASP A 101 -13.71 -3.80 2.80
CA ASP A 101 -14.78 -3.41 3.73
C ASP A 101 -14.29 -2.44 4.81
N LEU A 102 -13.04 -2.61 5.29
CA LEU A 102 -12.42 -1.70 6.26
C LEU A 102 -12.09 -0.34 5.63
N LEU A 103 -11.64 -0.34 4.38
CA LEU A 103 -11.37 0.89 3.63
C LEU A 103 -12.66 1.66 3.36
N LEU A 104 -13.73 0.97 2.95
CA LEU A 104 -15.02 1.62 2.71
C LEU A 104 -15.62 2.19 4.01
N ALA A 105 -15.45 1.51 5.15
CA ALA A 105 -15.92 1.99 6.44
C ALA A 105 -15.24 3.31 6.89
N ASP A 106 -14.00 3.56 6.49
CA ASP A 106 -13.28 4.81 6.81
C ASP A 106 -13.78 6.02 5.96
N LEU A 107 -14.57 5.78 4.91
CA LEU A 107 -15.08 6.82 4.00
C LEU A 107 -16.55 7.23 4.28
N ALA A 108 -17.22 6.55 5.20
CA ALA A 108 -18.62 6.79 5.57
C ALA A 108 -18.77 7.90 6.62
#